data_AF-A0A974Y8V1-F1
#
_entry.id   AF-A0A974Y8V1-F1
#
_cell.length_a   1.000
_cell.length_b   1.000
_cell.length_c   1.000
_cell.angle_alpha   90.00
_cell.angle_beta   90.00
_cell.angle_gamma   90.00
#
_symmetry.space_group_name_H-M   'P 1'
#
loop_
_entity.id
_entity.type
_entity.pdbx_description
1 polymer ?
#
loop_
_entity_poly.entity_id
_entity_poly.type
_entity_poly.pdbx_seq_one_letter_code
_entity_poly.pdbx_strand_id
1 'polypeptide(L)'
;MDNLIKDTVTLELSCWLEPGADIPGWDILKGSPFGATLAAPEGGEPTPGDQLITVQNYFAEYHLEYFRQRRYNHFPSRLHALLLFATRTDAMTFRAKHPQRVFGKNLLCAKTKGAYICSFHDASWLDYLRLPHSLSLSALDEVAEYYWSGKTVEEVGLTFMNERWVEPPVIEALYQGTLETTADPNQSGWLPGFR
;
A
#
# COMPACT_ATOMS: atom_id res chain seq x y z
N MET A 1 14.51 1.78 14.54
CA MET A 1 14.99 2.35 13.27
C MET A 1 14.06 3.49 12.93
N ASP A 2 14.57 4.60 12.42
CA ASP A 2 13.69 5.63 11.87
C ASP A 2 13.11 5.06 10.56
N ASN A 3 11.80 4.87 10.49
CA ASN A 3 11.10 4.35 9.30
C ASN A 3 10.76 5.47 8.30
N LEU A 4 11.43 6.63 8.44
CA LEU A 4 11.41 7.77 7.53
C LEU A 4 12.74 7.92 6.80
N ILE A 5 12.68 8.15 5.50
CA ILE A 5 13.81 8.57 4.67
C ILE A 5 13.46 9.88 3.99
N LYS A 6 14.37 10.86 4.08
CA LYS A 6 14.35 12.11 3.32
C LYS A 6 15.69 12.24 2.63
N ASP A 7 15.76 11.92 1.36
CA ASP A 7 17.03 11.81 0.65
C ASP A 7 16.86 12.03 -0.86
N THR A 8 17.98 11.88 -1.57
CA THR A 8 18.15 11.89 -3.02
C THR A 8 18.79 10.60 -3.53
N VAL A 9 19.29 9.73 -2.64
CA VAL A 9 19.85 8.43 -2.99
C VAL A 9 18.79 7.54 -3.62
N THR A 10 19.08 6.95 -4.78
CA THR A 10 18.15 6.08 -5.51
C THR A 10 17.72 4.89 -4.65
N LEU A 11 16.40 4.74 -4.50
CA LEU A 11 15.77 3.53 -3.98
C LEU A 11 15.09 2.79 -5.13
N GLU A 12 15.03 1.48 -4.99
CA GLU A 12 14.23 0.60 -5.84
C GLU A 12 12.99 0.16 -5.07
N LEU A 13 11.81 0.48 -5.58
CA LEU A 13 10.52 0.18 -4.98
C LEU A 13 9.68 -0.65 -5.96
N SER A 14 8.80 -1.50 -5.44
CA SER A 14 8.00 -2.42 -6.28
C SER A 14 6.54 -1.97 -6.35
N CYS A 15 5.89 -2.15 -7.50
CA CYS A 15 4.46 -1.87 -7.65
C CYS A 15 3.78 -2.79 -8.66
N TRP A 16 2.47 -3.01 -8.48
CA TRP A 16 1.62 -3.73 -9.42
C TRP A 16 0.88 -2.73 -10.30
N LEU A 17 1.04 -2.82 -11.62
CA LEU A 17 0.42 -1.92 -12.59
C LEU A 17 -0.35 -2.68 -13.66
N GLU A 18 -1.39 -2.06 -14.21
CA GLU A 18 -2.11 -2.61 -15.36
C GLU A 18 -1.16 -2.78 -16.56
N PRO A 19 -1.40 -3.76 -17.45
CA PRO A 19 -0.61 -3.91 -18.66
C PRO A 19 -0.61 -2.64 -19.50
N GLY A 20 0.59 -2.09 -19.77
CA GLY A 20 0.74 -0.85 -20.54
C GLY A 20 0.47 0.44 -19.78
N ALA A 21 0.18 0.39 -18.48
CA ALA A 21 0.07 1.59 -17.65
C ALA A 21 1.45 2.17 -17.30
N ASP A 22 1.52 3.50 -17.29
CA ASP A 22 2.69 4.23 -16.79
C ASP A 22 2.79 4.15 -15.26
N ILE A 23 4.00 4.34 -14.74
CA ILE A 23 4.17 4.51 -13.28
C ILE A 23 3.36 5.73 -12.83
N PRO A 24 2.58 5.60 -11.75
CA PRO A 24 1.83 6.73 -11.22
C PRO A 24 2.80 7.82 -10.80
N GLY A 25 2.66 9.01 -11.40
CA GLY A 25 3.34 10.20 -10.93
C GLY A 25 2.77 10.63 -9.58
N TRP A 26 3.63 11.19 -8.71
CA TRP A 26 3.14 11.84 -7.51
C TRP A 26 2.63 13.23 -7.85
N ASP A 27 1.34 13.49 -7.58
CA ASP A 27 0.72 14.79 -7.77
C ASP A 27 -0.28 15.02 -6.63
N ILE A 28 0.01 16.01 -5.78
CA ILE A 28 -0.82 16.37 -4.62
C ILE A 28 -2.24 16.81 -5.02
N LEU A 29 -2.42 17.29 -6.26
CA LEU A 29 -3.69 17.78 -6.80
C LEU A 29 -4.51 16.70 -7.52
N LYS A 30 -3.90 15.58 -7.92
CA LYS A 30 -4.63 14.46 -8.55
C LYS A 30 -5.30 13.52 -7.55
N GLY A 31 -5.03 13.68 -6.25
CA GLY A 31 -5.73 12.97 -5.20
C GLY A 31 -5.39 11.48 -5.12
N SER A 32 -5.69 10.92 -3.96
CA SER A 32 -5.38 9.54 -3.57
C SER A 32 -5.81 8.46 -4.58
N PRO A 33 -5.06 7.34 -4.70
CA PRO A 33 -5.63 6.09 -5.23
C PRO A 33 -6.84 5.58 -4.40
N PHE A 34 -7.09 6.11 -3.20
CA PHE A 34 -8.31 5.82 -2.43
C PHE A 34 -9.59 6.14 -3.19
N GLY A 35 -9.65 7.28 -3.90
CA GLY A 35 -10.85 7.65 -4.66
C GLY A 35 -11.15 6.67 -5.80
N ALA A 36 -10.10 6.13 -6.44
CA ALA A 36 -10.22 5.15 -7.52
C ALA A 36 -10.60 3.75 -7.02
N THR A 37 -10.24 3.38 -5.79
CA THR A 37 -10.55 2.07 -5.18
C THR A 37 -12.01 1.98 -4.68
N LEU A 38 -12.72 3.11 -4.63
CA LEU A 38 -14.15 3.19 -4.31
C LEU A 38 -15.05 2.96 -5.53
N ALA A 39 -14.50 3.00 -6.75
CA ALA A 39 -15.21 2.58 -7.94
C ALA A 39 -15.11 1.06 -8.04
N ALA A 40 -16.26 0.38 -8.10
CA ALA A 40 -16.34 -1.08 -8.22
C ALA A 40 -15.40 -1.59 -9.34
N PRO A 41 -14.78 -2.78 -9.19
CA PRO A 41 -13.84 -3.31 -10.17
C PRO A 41 -14.40 -3.45 -11.60
N GLU A 42 -15.74 -3.46 -11.75
CA GLU A 42 -16.41 -3.81 -13.01
C GLU A 42 -17.55 -2.87 -13.44
N GLY A 43 -17.63 -1.63 -12.91
CA GLY A 43 -18.62 -0.65 -13.40
C GLY A 43 -20.10 -1.05 -13.23
N GLY A 44 -20.39 -2.03 -12.37
CA GLY A 44 -21.75 -2.40 -11.95
C GLY A 44 -22.25 -1.58 -10.77
N GLU A 45 -23.55 -1.66 -10.48
CA GLU A 45 -24.12 -1.06 -9.26
C GLU A 45 -23.45 -1.65 -8.01
N PRO A 46 -23.03 -0.82 -7.04
CA PRO A 46 -22.39 -1.31 -5.83
C PRO A 46 -23.32 -2.25 -5.06
N THR A 47 -22.85 -3.45 -4.76
CA THR A 47 -23.59 -4.38 -3.90
C THR A 47 -23.51 -3.93 -2.44
N PRO A 48 -24.41 -4.37 -1.55
CA PRO A 48 -24.31 -4.09 -0.12
C PRO A 48 -22.98 -4.54 0.52
N GLY A 49 -22.36 -5.60 -0.02
CA GLY A 49 -21.03 -6.05 0.40
C GLY A 49 -19.93 -5.04 0.05
N ASP A 50 -20.02 -4.41 -1.13
CA ASP A 50 -19.07 -3.38 -1.58
C ASP A 50 -19.17 -2.11 -0.72
N GLN A 51 -20.38 -1.78 -0.24
CA GLN A 51 -20.60 -0.66 0.67
C GLN A 51 -19.96 -0.88 2.04
N LEU A 52 -20.05 -2.10 2.60
CA LEU A 52 -19.44 -2.42 3.89
C LEU A 52 -17.91 -2.34 3.83
N ILE A 53 -17.31 -2.93 2.78
CA ILE A 53 -15.86 -2.88 2.55
C ILE A 53 -15.39 -1.43 2.36
N THR A 54 -16.18 -0.63 1.63
CA THR A 54 -15.93 0.81 1.44
C THR A 54 -15.90 1.56 2.77
N VAL A 55 -16.88 1.34 3.64
CA VAL A 55 -16.95 2.00 4.96
C VAL A 55 -15.80 1.58 5.86
N GLN A 56 -15.45 0.28 5.89
CA GLN A 56 -14.32 -0.22 6.67
C GLN A 56 -13.00 0.40 6.20
N ASN A 57 -12.78 0.48 4.89
CA ASN A 57 -11.60 1.13 4.31
C ASN A 57 -11.54 2.61 4.65
N TYR A 58 -12.65 3.33 4.50
CA TYR A 58 -12.75 4.73 4.86
C TYR A 58 -12.41 4.95 6.34
N PHE A 59 -12.96 4.12 7.23
CA PHE A 59 -12.76 4.23 8.66
C PHE A 59 -11.29 3.98 9.05
N ALA A 60 -10.66 2.94 8.49
CA ALA A 60 -9.26 2.62 8.73
C ALA A 60 -8.34 3.79 8.32
N GLU A 61 -8.52 4.32 7.10
CA GLU A 61 -7.70 5.43 6.62
C GLU A 61 -7.96 6.74 7.36
N TYR A 62 -9.22 7.06 7.65
CA TYR A 62 -9.57 8.25 8.41
C TYR A 62 -8.89 8.23 9.78
N HIS A 63 -8.95 7.10 10.48
CA HIS A 63 -8.35 6.98 11.81
C HIS A 63 -6.81 7.08 11.74
N LEU A 64 -6.19 6.37 10.80
CA LEU A 64 -4.74 6.47 10.58
C LEU A 64 -4.29 7.91 10.27
N GLU A 65 -4.98 8.61 9.37
CA GLU A 65 -4.66 9.99 9.01
C GLU A 65 -4.88 10.96 10.18
N TYR A 66 -6.00 10.82 10.90
CA TYR A 66 -6.28 11.63 12.10
C TYR A 66 -5.17 11.50 13.14
N PHE A 67 -4.71 10.28 13.40
CA PHE A 67 -3.62 10.01 14.34
C PHE A 67 -2.29 10.57 13.82
N ARG A 68 -2.00 10.38 12.51
CA ARG A 68 -0.80 10.90 11.85
C ARG A 68 -0.66 12.40 12.01
N GLN A 69 -1.70 13.17 11.72
CA GLN A 69 -1.67 14.63 11.79
C GLN A 69 -1.29 15.16 13.17
N ARG A 70 -1.62 14.40 14.23
CA ARG A 70 -1.41 14.82 15.62
C ARG A 70 -0.06 14.40 16.18
N ARG A 71 0.41 13.19 15.83
CA ARG A 71 1.60 12.56 16.47
C ARG A 71 2.75 12.27 15.51
N TYR A 72 2.45 12.14 14.22
CA TYR A 72 3.37 11.66 13.20
C TYR A 72 3.32 12.52 11.92
N ASN A 73 3.13 13.83 12.07
CA ASN A 73 2.87 14.75 10.97
C ASN A 73 4.03 14.90 9.96
N HIS A 74 5.22 14.42 10.34
CA HIS A 74 6.43 14.39 9.52
C HIS A 74 6.43 13.26 8.49
N PHE A 75 5.59 12.23 8.66
CA PHE A 75 5.40 11.18 7.66
C PHE A 75 4.48 11.65 6.53
N PRO A 76 4.70 11.17 5.30
CA PRO A 76 3.74 11.29 4.21
C PRO A 76 2.33 10.80 4.61
N SER A 77 1.30 11.49 4.12
CA SER A 77 -0.07 11.03 4.29
C SER A 77 -0.37 9.88 3.33
N ARG A 78 -0.99 8.80 3.82
CA ARG A 78 -1.50 7.70 2.98
C ARG A 78 -2.51 8.15 1.95
N LEU A 79 -3.22 9.24 2.24
CA LEU A 79 -4.19 9.83 1.33
C LEU A 79 -3.54 10.54 0.14
N HIS A 80 -2.25 10.88 0.19
CA HIS A 80 -1.59 11.68 -0.85
C HIS A 80 -0.28 11.09 -1.37
N ALA A 81 0.31 10.14 -0.66
CA ALA A 81 1.51 9.46 -1.10
C ALA A 81 1.19 8.39 -2.16
N LEU A 82 2.20 8.08 -2.98
CA LEU A 82 2.17 6.86 -3.76
C LEU A 82 2.40 5.68 -2.82
N LEU A 83 1.52 4.67 -2.90
CA LEU A 83 1.65 3.42 -2.16
C LEU A 83 2.40 2.41 -3.03
N LEU A 84 3.61 2.06 -2.61
CA LEU A 84 4.49 1.10 -3.26
C LEU A 84 4.86 0.01 -2.25
N PHE A 85 5.64 -0.98 -2.67
CA PHE A 85 6.22 -1.99 -1.79
C PHE A 85 7.71 -1.74 -1.62
N ALA A 86 8.23 -1.93 -0.41
CA ALA A 86 9.65 -1.75 -0.11
C ALA A 86 10.52 -2.70 -0.95
N THR A 87 10.07 -3.94 -1.13
CA THR A 87 10.78 -4.94 -1.92
C THR A 87 9.87 -5.73 -2.85
N ARG A 88 10.49 -6.48 -3.78
CA ARG A 88 9.79 -7.48 -4.60
C ARG A 88 9.15 -8.56 -3.73
N THR A 89 9.79 -8.95 -2.62
CA THR A 89 9.27 -9.94 -1.69
C THR A 89 7.97 -9.44 -1.05
N ASP A 90 7.93 -8.20 -0.58
CA ASP A 90 6.71 -7.59 -0.02
C ASP A 90 5.57 -7.57 -1.04
N ALA A 91 5.85 -7.18 -2.28
CA ALA A 91 4.86 -7.16 -3.35
C ALA A 91 4.31 -8.55 -3.68
N MET A 92 5.14 -9.59 -3.60
CA MET A 92 4.73 -10.98 -3.84
C MET A 92 3.97 -11.57 -2.65
N THR A 93 4.35 -11.24 -1.42
CA THR A 93 3.58 -11.58 -0.21
C THR A 93 2.20 -10.95 -0.27
N PHE A 94 2.12 -9.66 -0.64
CA PHE A 94 0.85 -8.98 -0.84
C PHE A 94 -0.02 -9.68 -1.89
N ARG A 95 0.56 -10.10 -3.01
CA ARG A 95 -0.16 -10.87 -4.05
C ARG A 95 -0.71 -12.18 -3.51
N ALA A 96 0.04 -12.89 -2.67
CA ALA A 96 -0.42 -14.15 -2.07
C ALA A 96 -1.62 -13.93 -1.15
N LYS A 97 -1.59 -12.85 -0.35
CA LYS A 97 -2.68 -12.47 0.57
C LYS A 97 -3.92 -11.92 -0.17
N HIS A 98 -3.70 -11.16 -1.23
CA HIS A 98 -4.73 -10.38 -1.93
C HIS A 98 -4.73 -10.60 -3.46
N PRO A 99 -4.88 -11.84 -3.95
CA PRO A 99 -4.72 -12.17 -5.36
C PRO A 99 -5.64 -11.37 -6.28
N GLN A 100 -6.88 -11.11 -5.85
CA GLN A 100 -7.86 -10.30 -6.57
C GLN A 100 -7.45 -8.84 -6.77
N ARG A 101 -6.62 -8.26 -5.88
CA ARG A 101 -6.20 -6.85 -5.99
C ARG A 101 -5.11 -6.63 -7.04
N VAL A 102 -4.45 -7.71 -7.46
CA VAL A 102 -3.31 -7.70 -8.40
C VAL A 102 -3.53 -8.58 -9.61
N PHE A 103 -4.71 -9.20 -9.73
CA PHE A 103 -5.05 -10.01 -10.89
C PHE A 103 -4.94 -9.19 -12.18
N GLY A 104 -4.30 -9.75 -13.20
CA GLY A 104 -4.06 -9.07 -14.49
C GLY A 104 -2.93 -8.03 -14.48
N LYS A 105 -2.37 -7.66 -13.32
CA LYS A 105 -1.31 -6.64 -13.20
C LYS A 105 0.09 -7.23 -13.37
N ASN A 106 1.02 -6.40 -13.84
CA ASN A 106 2.43 -6.68 -13.94
C ASN A 106 3.19 -6.10 -12.74
N LEU A 107 4.15 -6.85 -12.21
CA LEU A 107 5.06 -6.37 -11.17
C LEU A 107 6.21 -5.61 -11.81
N LEU A 108 6.40 -4.35 -11.41
CA LEU A 108 7.45 -3.48 -11.90
C LEU A 108 8.33 -2.95 -10.77
N CYS A 109 9.59 -2.67 -11.12
CA CYS A 109 10.55 -1.97 -10.27
C CYS A 109 10.60 -0.50 -10.68
N ALA A 110 10.35 0.38 -9.73
CA ALA A 110 10.39 1.82 -9.84
C ALA A 110 11.65 2.35 -9.15
N LYS A 111 12.38 3.24 -9.81
CA LYS A 111 13.55 3.92 -9.24
C LYS A 111 13.20 5.34 -8.82
N THR A 112 13.63 5.75 -7.64
CA THR A 112 13.45 7.14 -7.21
C THR A 112 14.36 8.07 -8.00
N LYS A 113 13.87 9.27 -8.27
CA LYS A 113 14.61 10.33 -8.97
C LYS A 113 14.49 11.64 -8.21
N GLY A 114 15.63 12.26 -7.93
CA GLY A 114 15.69 13.54 -7.24
C GLY A 114 15.34 13.42 -5.76
N ALA A 115 14.99 14.54 -5.14
CA ALA A 115 14.62 14.58 -3.73
C ALA A 115 13.26 13.92 -3.48
N TYR A 116 13.19 13.11 -2.43
CA TYR A 116 11.96 12.43 -2.03
C TYR A 116 11.81 12.35 -0.51
N ILE A 117 10.57 12.06 -0.10
CA ILE A 117 10.22 11.60 1.24
C ILE A 117 9.61 10.21 1.10
N CYS A 118 10.10 9.24 1.86
CA CYS A 118 9.60 7.88 1.86
C CYS A 118 9.45 7.39 3.30
N SER A 119 8.32 6.78 3.65
CA SER A 119 8.18 6.09 4.93
C SER A 119 7.68 4.66 4.78
N PHE A 120 8.15 3.77 5.66
CA PHE A 120 7.90 2.34 5.58
C PHE A 120 7.00 1.85 6.71
N HIS A 121 5.99 1.08 6.36
CA HIS A 121 4.97 0.63 7.29
C HIS A 121 4.48 -0.78 6.92
N ASP A 122 3.97 -1.54 7.89
CA ASP A 122 3.39 -2.84 7.62
C ASP A 122 1.93 -2.70 7.18
N ALA A 123 1.65 -2.98 5.91
CA ALA A 123 0.31 -2.93 5.34
C ALA A 123 -0.63 -3.98 5.95
N SER A 124 -0.10 -5.00 6.64
CA SER A 124 -0.91 -6.02 7.32
C SER A 124 -1.74 -5.46 8.46
N TRP A 125 -1.40 -4.30 9.02
CA TRP A 125 -2.26 -3.60 9.98
C TRP A 125 -3.62 -3.25 9.37
N LEU A 126 -3.67 -2.93 8.08
CA LEU A 126 -4.94 -2.66 7.38
C LEU A 126 -5.76 -3.93 7.20
N ASP A 127 -5.10 -5.07 7.04
CA ASP A 127 -5.79 -6.38 6.97
C ASP A 127 -6.40 -6.72 8.33
N TYR A 128 -5.68 -6.45 9.42
CA TYR A 128 -6.20 -6.59 10.78
C TYR A 128 -7.41 -5.68 11.01
N LEU A 129 -7.32 -4.39 10.66
CA LEU A 129 -8.43 -3.44 10.81
C LEU A 129 -9.69 -3.82 10.01
N ARG A 130 -9.54 -4.63 8.95
CA ARG A 130 -10.65 -5.13 8.11
C ARG A 130 -11.26 -6.44 8.61
N LEU A 131 -10.66 -7.10 9.60
CA LEU A 131 -11.22 -8.32 10.17
C LEU A 131 -12.63 -8.05 10.72
N PRO A 132 -13.54 -9.04 10.68
CA PRO A 132 -14.91 -8.90 11.17
C PRO A 132 -14.97 -8.96 12.71
N HIS A 133 -14.32 -7.98 13.36
CA HIS A 133 -14.33 -7.75 14.80
C HIS A 133 -14.73 -6.32 15.13
N SER A 134 -15.21 -6.11 16.35
CA SER A 134 -15.41 -4.77 16.90
C SER A 134 -14.15 -4.34 17.65
N LEU A 135 -13.53 -3.25 17.22
CA LEU A 135 -12.41 -2.63 17.91
C LEU A 135 -12.90 -1.44 18.75
N SER A 136 -12.38 -1.32 19.97
CA SER A 136 -12.57 -0.10 20.76
C SER A 136 -11.73 1.05 20.17
N LEU A 137 -12.07 2.30 20.51
CA LEU A 137 -11.25 3.45 20.13
C LEU A 137 -9.80 3.33 20.63
N SER A 138 -9.60 2.79 21.83
CA SER A 138 -8.25 2.56 22.38
C SER A 138 -7.45 1.53 21.56
N ALA A 139 -8.10 0.46 21.09
CA ALA A 139 -7.46 -0.53 20.24
C ALA A 139 -7.09 0.07 18.86
N LEU A 140 -7.93 0.97 18.34
CA LEU A 140 -7.62 1.69 17.10
C LEU A 140 -6.43 2.64 17.27
N ASP A 141 -6.37 3.37 18.39
CA ASP A 141 -5.23 4.24 18.73
C ASP A 141 -3.93 3.43 18.86
N GLU A 142 -3.99 2.24 19.47
CA GLU A 142 -2.83 1.33 19.57
C GLU A 142 -2.38 0.84 18.18
N VAL A 143 -3.32 0.40 17.34
CA VAL A 143 -3.00 -0.01 15.96
C VAL A 143 -2.38 1.14 15.18
N ALA A 144 -2.91 2.36 15.31
CA ALA A 144 -2.36 3.55 14.65
C ALA A 144 -0.93 3.87 15.14
N GLU A 145 -0.69 3.77 16.45
CA GLU A 145 0.64 3.94 17.03
C GLU A 145 1.62 2.89 16.50
N TYR A 146 1.22 1.61 16.41
CA TYR A 146 2.06 0.55 15.85
C TYR A 146 2.36 0.76 14.37
N TYR A 147 1.33 1.08 13.58
CA TYR A 147 1.47 1.35 12.16
C TYR A 147 2.47 2.50 11.92
N TRP A 148 2.28 3.64 12.56
CA TRP A 148 3.12 4.82 12.32
C TRP A 148 4.53 4.67 12.90
N SER A 149 4.69 4.01 14.06
CA SER A 149 6.02 3.73 14.63
C SER A 149 6.84 2.68 13.85
N GLY A 150 6.24 2.04 12.83
CA GLY A 150 6.90 1.07 11.97
C GLY A 150 6.99 -0.34 12.55
N LYS A 151 6.25 -0.62 13.63
CA LYS A 151 6.17 -1.98 14.18
C LYS A 151 5.37 -2.89 13.28
N THR A 152 5.80 -4.14 13.14
CA THR A 152 5.07 -5.12 12.33
C THR A 152 3.99 -5.84 13.14
N VAL A 153 2.98 -6.40 12.45
CA VAL A 153 1.95 -7.22 13.11
C VAL A 153 2.54 -8.45 13.79
N GLU A 154 3.63 -8.98 13.21
CA GLU A 154 4.38 -10.13 13.75
C GLU A 154 5.07 -9.78 15.07
N GLU A 155 5.70 -8.60 15.16
CA GLU A 155 6.39 -8.11 16.36
C GLU A 155 5.43 -7.90 17.54
N VAL A 156 4.23 -7.39 17.28
CA VAL A 156 3.25 -7.08 18.34
C VAL A 156 2.53 -8.33 18.83
N GLY A 157 2.24 -9.29 17.94
CA GLY A 157 1.59 -10.55 18.32
C GLY A 157 0.10 -10.39 18.67
N LEU A 158 -0.71 -10.10 17.66
CA LEU A 158 -2.15 -9.88 17.82
C LEU A 158 -2.95 -11.18 18.00
N THR A 159 -4.18 -11.02 18.48
CA THR A 159 -5.17 -12.09 18.53
C THR A 159 -6.44 -11.72 17.77
N PHE A 160 -7.07 -12.71 17.16
CA PHE A 160 -8.40 -12.62 16.55
C PHE A 160 -9.19 -13.87 16.92
N MET A 161 -10.43 -13.71 17.40
CA MET A 161 -11.28 -14.81 17.90
C MET A 161 -10.58 -15.71 18.95
N ASN A 162 -9.78 -15.12 19.85
CA ASN A 162 -8.97 -15.81 20.87
C ASN A 162 -7.84 -16.70 20.33
N GLU A 163 -7.58 -16.68 19.02
CA GLU A 163 -6.43 -17.31 18.41
C GLU A 163 -5.36 -16.28 18.07
N ARG A 164 -4.09 -16.69 18.07
CA ARG A 164 -3.00 -15.81 17.63
C ARG A 164 -3.19 -15.53 16.14
N TRP A 165 -3.29 -14.26 15.78
CA TRP A 165 -3.36 -13.85 14.40
C TRP A 165 -1.93 -13.74 13.86
N VAL A 166 -1.59 -14.61 12.91
CA VAL A 166 -0.24 -14.71 12.35
C VAL A 166 -0.33 -14.48 10.85
N GLU A 167 0.12 -13.31 10.42
CA GLU A 167 0.26 -12.97 9.02
C GLU A 167 1.70 -12.52 8.75
N PRO A 168 2.30 -12.90 7.61
CA PRO A 168 3.59 -12.35 7.22
C PRO A 168 3.44 -10.84 7.00
N PRO A 169 4.37 -10.02 7.51
CA PRO A 169 4.33 -8.58 7.29
C PRO A 169 4.50 -8.27 5.81
N VAL A 170 3.92 -7.16 5.38
CA VAL A 170 4.03 -6.63 4.03
C VAL A 170 4.47 -5.19 4.14
N ILE A 171 5.74 -4.91 3.86
CA ILE A 171 6.26 -3.55 4.02
C ILE A 171 5.87 -2.71 2.80
N GLU A 172 4.94 -1.78 3.01
CA GLU A 172 4.60 -0.74 2.05
C GLU A 172 5.48 0.50 2.24
N ALA A 173 5.70 1.20 1.14
CA ALA A 173 6.42 2.46 1.06
C ALA A 173 5.44 3.57 0.70
N LEU A 174 5.29 4.55 1.59
CA LEU A 174 4.60 5.79 1.34
C LEU A 174 5.56 6.80 0.75
N TYR A 175 5.42 7.04 -0.55
CA TYR A 175 6.39 7.79 -1.32
C TYR A 175 5.84 9.14 -1.82
N GLN A 176 6.64 10.19 -1.65
CA GLN A 176 6.43 11.52 -2.23
C GLN A 176 7.70 11.93 -2.98
N GLY A 177 7.59 12.05 -4.31
CA GLY A 177 8.73 12.38 -5.17
C GLY A 177 8.51 11.89 -6.60
N THR A 178 9.57 11.92 -7.40
CA THR A 178 9.53 11.44 -8.79
C THR A 178 10.02 9.99 -8.88
N LEU A 179 9.36 9.19 -9.73
CA LEU A 179 9.76 7.81 -10.04
C LEU A 179 10.09 7.68 -11.52
N GLU A 180 11.00 6.77 -11.83
CA GLU A 180 11.32 6.32 -13.19
C GLU A 180 11.16 4.81 -13.29
N THR A 181 10.70 4.31 -14.43
CA THR A 181 10.68 2.87 -14.71
C THR A 181 12.09 2.40 -15.05
N THR A 182 12.46 1.21 -14.57
CA THR A 182 13.42 0.40 -15.34
C THR A 182 12.66 -0.24 -16.49
N ALA A 183 12.31 0.53 -17.53
CA ALA A 183 11.87 -0.09 -18.77
C ALA A 183 13.04 -0.94 -19.28
N ASP A 184 12.84 -2.25 -19.38
CA ASP A 184 13.70 -3.09 -20.21
C ASP A 184 13.15 -2.95 -21.64
N PRO A 185 13.82 -2.24 -22.57
CA PRO A 185 13.27 -1.96 -23.90
C PRO A 185 13.12 -3.21 -24.79
N ASN A 186 13.45 -4.41 -24.28
CA ASN A 186 13.72 -5.61 -25.09
C ASN A 186 12.69 -6.75 -24.98
N GLN A 187 11.53 -6.58 -24.34
CA GLN A 187 10.47 -7.62 -24.37
C GLN A 187 9.41 -7.46 -25.47
N SER A 188 9.67 -6.65 -26.50
CA SER A 188 8.88 -6.66 -27.75
C SER A 188 9.74 -7.13 -28.92
N GLY A 189 9.88 -8.45 -29.04
CA GLY A 189 10.65 -9.07 -30.12
C GLY A 189 10.39 -10.56 -30.34
N TRP A 190 9.23 -11.09 -29.95
CA TRP A 190 8.78 -12.39 -30.45
C TRP A 190 8.03 -12.17 -31.76
N LEU A 191 8.75 -12.19 -32.89
CA LEU A 191 8.15 -12.40 -34.19
C LEU A 191 7.86 -13.91 -34.35
N PRO A 192 6.60 -14.33 -34.53
CA PRO A 192 6.28 -15.72 -34.82
C PRO A 192 6.64 -16.00 -36.29
N GLY A 193 7.61 -16.88 -36.57
CA GLY A 193 7.96 -17.17 -37.96
C GLY A 193 9.17 -18.04 -38.29
N PHE A 194 9.83 -18.70 -37.33
CA PHE A 194 10.88 -19.68 -37.66
C PHE A 194 10.56 -21.06 -37.08
N ARG A 195 9.92 -21.90 -37.91
CA ARG A 195 10.29 -23.31 -38.11
C ARG A 195 9.97 -23.68 -39.55
#